data_AF-A0A927T6G7-F1
#
_entry.id   AF-A0A927T6G7-F1
#
_cell.length_a   1.000
_cell.length_b   1.000
_cell.length_c   1.000
_cell.angle_alpha   90.00
_cell.angle_beta   90.00
_cell.angle_gamma   90.00
#
_symmetry.space_group_name_H-M   'P 1'
#
loop_
_entity.id
_entity.type
_entity.pdbx_description
1 polymer ?
#
loop_
_entity_poly.entity_id
_entity_poly.type
_entity_poly.pdbx_seq_one_letter_code
_entity_poly.pdbx_strand_id
1 'polypeptide(L)'
;MSWECVIPEKAIEDVKTDKKSAKRVEKYMISEKALYYDGKYLPLNLIESVSVHDSTYNPNCCCGRGIPVKKLKIEYGADKPLILMVEKDKNAQKLKDMIEVTNDKEYSL
;
A
#
# COMPACT_ATOMS: atom_id res chain seq x y z
N MET A 1 10.39 12.87 -12.04
CA MET A 1 10.37 12.11 -10.77
C MET A 1 10.63 10.64 -11.07
N SER A 2 11.73 10.11 -10.57
CA SER A 2 12.01 8.67 -10.51
C SER A 2 11.29 8.07 -9.31
N TRP A 3 10.74 6.87 -9.45
CA TRP A 3 10.12 6.13 -8.36
C TRP A 3 11.17 5.22 -7.71
N GLU A 4 11.19 5.17 -6.39
CA GLU A 4 12.16 4.40 -5.62
C GLU A 4 11.54 3.08 -5.14
N CYS A 5 12.21 1.95 -5.40
CA CYS A 5 11.78 0.67 -4.85
C CYS A 5 12.13 0.61 -3.37
N VAL A 6 11.19 0.18 -2.54
CA VAL A 6 11.43 -0.02 -1.09
C VAL A 6 12.49 -1.09 -0.83
N ILE A 7 12.60 -2.08 -1.73
CA ILE A 7 13.64 -3.12 -1.72
C ILE A 7 14.38 -3.05 -3.06
N PRO A 8 15.52 -2.34 -3.15
CA PRO A 8 16.20 -2.06 -4.42
C PRO A 8 16.52 -3.32 -5.24
N GLU A 9 16.91 -4.41 -4.58
CA GLU A 9 17.25 -5.69 -5.22
C GLU A 9 16.06 -6.41 -5.87
N LYS A 10 14.84 -5.96 -5.57
CA LYS A 10 13.58 -6.52 -6.07
C LYS A 10 12.82 -5.51 -6.94
N ALA A 11 13.51 -4.49 -7.45
CA ALA A 11 12.93 -3.49 -8.33
C ALA A 11 12.30 -4.14 -9.58
N ILE A 12 11.15 -3.62 -10.01
CA ILE A 12 10.50 -4.07 -11.25
C ILE A 12 11.12 -3.34 -12.45
N GLU A 13 11.24 -4.03 -13.59
CA GLU A 13 11.97 -3.54 -14.76
C GLU A 13 11.33 -2.29 -15.40
N ASP A 14 10.00 -2.27 -15.56
CA ASP A 14 9.28 -1.17 -16.22
C ASP A 14 8.27 -0.46 -15.29
N VAL A 15 8.84 0.21 -14.28
CA VAL A 15 8.07 0.99 -13.28
C VAL A 15 7.18 2.05 -13.95
N LYS A 16 7.63 2.66 -15.05
CA LYS A 16 6.88 3.75 -15.71
C LYS A 16 5.62 3.21 -16.37
N THR A 17 5.71 2.09 -17.07
CA THR A 17 4.54 1.47 -17.71
C THR A 17 3.61 0.87 -16.69
N ASP A 18 4.13 0.17 -15.69
CA ASP A 18 3.32 -0.43 -14.62
C ASP A 18 2.54 0.63 -13.83
N LYS A 19 3.16 1.77 -13.53
CA LYS A 19 2.44 2.89 -12.90
C LYS A 19 1.31 3.44 -13.78
N LYS A 20 1.44 3.45 -15.11
CA LYS A 20 0.39 4.00 -16.00
C LYS A 20 -0.90 3.17 -15.94
N SER A 21 -0.80 1.86 -15.70
CA SER A 21 -1.97 1.00 -15.51
C SER A 21 -2.50 1.01 -14.07
N ALA A 22 -1.78 1.63 -13.13
CA ALA A 22 -2.15 1.66 -11.72
C ALA A 22 -3.45 2.43 -11.47
N LYS A 23 -4.31 1.84 -10.64
CA LYS A 23 -5.56 2.43 -10.17
C LYS A 23 -5.33 3.22 -8.90
N ARG A 24 -5.81 4.47 -8.87
CA ARG A 24 -5.70 5.34 -7.70
C ARG A 24 -6.78 5.03 -6.66
N VAL A 25 -6.38 4.92 -5.40
CA VAL A 25 -7.27 4.88 -4.23
C VAL A 25 -6.72 5.88 -3.20
N GLU A 26 -7.44 6.98 -3.01
CA GLU A 26 -6.96 8.15 -2.27
C GLU A 26 -5.60 8.65 -2.80
N LYS A 27 -4.57 8.69 -1.93
CA LYS A 27 -3.20 9.10 -2.27
C LYS A 27 -2.31 7.94 -2.74
N TYR A 28 -2.83 6.72 -2.73
CA TYR A 28 -2.10 5.51 -3.11
C TYR A 28 -2.48 5.09 -4.53
N MET A 29 -1.58 4.39 -5.22
CA MET A 29 -1.87 3.77 -6.51
C MET A 29 -1.45 2.31 -6.48
N ILE A 30 -2.26 1.41 -7.04
CA ILE A 30 -1.96 -0.03 -7.13
C ILE A 30 -2.08 -0.46 -8.58
N SER A 31 -1.02 -1.05 -9.11
CA SER A 31 -0.99 -1.74 -10.41
C SER A 31 -1.09 -3.26 -10.21
N GLU A 32 -0.80 -4.02 -11.27
CA GLU A 32 -0.67 -5.47 -11.19
C GLU A 32 0.65 -5.91 -10.56
N LYS A 33 1.68 -5.05 -10.51
CA LYS A 33 3.00 -5.43 -10.01
C LYS A 33 3.43 -4.70 -8.74
N ALA A 34 2.88 -3.52 -8.46
CA ALA A 34 3.37 -2.68 -7.38
C ALA A 34 2.29 -1.81 -6.72
N LEU A 35 2.49 -1.57 -5.44
CA LEU A 35 1.84 -0.54 -4.64
C LEU A 35 2.73 0.72 -4.62
N TYR A 36 2.17 1.86 -5.02
CA TYR A 36 2.86 3.14 -5.12
C TYR A 36 2.37 4.13 -4.06
N TYR A 37 3.30 4.79 -3.39
CA TYR A 37 3.03 5.77 -2.33
C TYR A 37 4.22 6.71 -2.13
N ASP A 38 3.98 8.01 -1.94
CA ASP A 38 5.01 8.99 -1.54
C ASP A 38 6.33 8.95 -2.34
N GLY A 39 6.25 8.82 -3.67
CA GLY A 39 7.43 8.70 -4.55
C GLY A 39 8.15 7.35 -4.51
N LYS A 40 7.66 6.41 -3.71
CA LYS A 40 8.16 5.04 -3.55
C LYS A 40 7.19 4.01 -4.09
N TYR A 41 7.68 2.79 -4.28
CA TYR A 41 6.83 1.64 -4.61
C TYR A 41 7.31 0.36 -3.94
N LEU A 42 6.34 -0.49 -3.60
CA LEU A 42 6.54 -1.83 -3.07
C LEU A 42 6.02 -2.85 -4.10
N PRO A 43 6.89 -3.71 -4.65
CA PRO A 43 6.46 -4.84 -5.47
C PRO A 43 5.45 -5.73 -4.72
N LEU A 44 4.35 -6.09 -5.36
CA LEU A 44 3.25 -6.84 -4.71
C LEU A 44 3.67 -8.28 -4.38
N ASN A 45 4.52 -8.88 -5.20
CA ASN A 45 5.08 -10.22 -4.98
C ASN A 45 5.92 -10.36 -3.70
N LEU A 46 6.30 -9.24 -3.05
CA LEU A 46 6.99 -9.25 -1.77
C LEU A 46 6.03 -9.17 -0.59
N ILE A 47 4.74 -8.90 -0.82
CA ILE A 47 3.76 -8.74 0.25
C ILE A 47 3.35 -10.12 0.76
N GLU A 48 3.65 -10.38 2.03
CA GLU A 48 3.34 -11.63 2.72
C GLU A 48 1.92 -11.60 3.30
N SER A 49 1.50 -10.46 3.85
CA SER A 49 0.15 -10.31 4.40
C SER A 49 -0.29 -8.85 4.49
N VAL A 50 -1.60 -8.64 4.48
CA VAL A 50 -2.23 -7.32 4.64
C VAL A 50 -3.35 -7.40 5.67
N SER A 51 -3.37 -6.45 6.60
CA SER A 51 -4.45 -6.32 7.60
C SER A 51 -4.91 -4.87 7.76
N VAL A 52 -6.21 -4.69 8.03
CA VAL A 52 -6.84 -3.39 8.28
C VAL A 52 -7.08 -3.26 9.78
N HIS A 53 -6.65 -2.14 10.36
CA HIS A 53 -6.83 -1.84 11.78
C HIS A 53 -7.51 -0.49 11.96
N ASP A 54 -8.41 -0.41 12.93
CA ASP A 54 -8.96 0.86 13.38
C ASP A 54 -7.88 1.71 14.06
N SER A 55 -7.86 3.00 13.74
CA SER A 55 -6.93 3.94 14.34
C SER A 55 -7.54 5.33 14.39
N THR A 56 -6.87 6.19 15.14
CA THR A 56 -7.22 7.60 15.20
C THR A 56 -5.97 8.43 14.88
N TYR A 57 -6.12 9.41 14.00
CA TYR A 57 -5.08 10.38 13.66
C TYR A 57 -5.32 11.68 14.43
N ASN A 58 -4.35 12.07 15.24
CA ASN A 58 -4.38 13.30 16.04
C ASN A 58 -3.33 14.27 15.51
N PRO A 59 -3.68 15.18 14.58
CA PRO A 59 -2.69 16.04 13.93
C PRO A 59 -1.93 16.97 14.88
N ASN A 60 -2.45 17.26 16.09
CA ASN A 60 -1.92 18.34 16.94
C ASN A 60 -1.76 18.02 18.44
N CYS A 61 -1.79 16.75 18.88
CA CYS A 61 -1.61 16.30 20.29
C CYS A 61 -2.41 17.03 21.41
N CYS A 62 -3.25 18.01 21.10
CA CYS A 62 -4.02 18.83 22.03
C CYS A 62 -5.51 18.65 21.74
N CYS A 63 -6.22 18.03 22.69
CA CYS A 63 -7.65 18.16 23.02
C CYS A 63 -8.72 18.12 21.90
N GLY A 64 -8.37 17.86 20.64
CA GLY A 64 -9.30 17.72 19.52
C GLY A 64 -9.79 16.28 19.39
N ARG A 65 -11.06 16.11 18.97
CA ARG A 65 -11.58 14.79 18.56
C ARG A 65 -10.69 14.27 17.44
N GLY A 66 -10.03 13.15 17.71
CA GLY A 66 -9.17 12.53 16.73
C GLY A 66 -9.94 12.11 15.48
N ILE A 67 -9.27 12.19 14.33
CA ILE A 67 -9.87 11.84 13.05
C ILE A 67 -9.82 10.30 12.96
N PRO A 68 -10.97 9.60 12.90
CA PRO A 68 -10.96 8.17 12.69
C PRO A 68 -10.35 7.87 11.33
N VAL A 69 -9.38 6.96 11.33
CA VAL A 69 -8.67 6.51 10.12
C VAL A 69 -8.48 5.00 10.20
N LYS A 70 -8.23 4.37 9.08
CA LYS A 70 -7.80 2.97 9.01
C LYS A 70 -6.31 2.90 8.76
N LYS A 71 -5.64 2.00 9.46
CA LYS A 71 -4.25 1.62 9.19
C LYS A 71 -4.24 0.33 8.39
N LEU A 72 -3.70 0.39 7.18
CA LEU A 72 -3.36 -0.79 6.41
C LEU A 72 -1.94 -1.21 6.77
N LYS A 73 -1.82 -2.33 7.48
CA LYS A 73 -0.53 -2.92 7.86
C LYS A 73 -0.16 -3.97 6.83
N ILE A 74 0.98 -3.78 6.18
CA ILE A 74 1.49 -4.63 5.09
C ILE A 74 2.82 -5.23 5.56
N GLU A 75 2.86 -6.55 5.69
CA GLU A 75 4.09 -7.31 5.93
C GLU A 75 4.71 -7.69 4.59
N TYR A 76 6.02 -7.49 4.45
CA TYR A 76 6.72 -7.69 3.17
C TYR A 76 8.17 -8.19 3.34
N GLY A 77 8.44 -8.93 4.43
CA GLY A 77 9.76 -9.49 4.72
C GLY A 77 10.81 -8.51 5.27
N ALA A 78 10.43 -7.26 5.58
CA ALA A 78 11.30 -6.29 6.24
C ALA A 78 11.08 -6.27 7.76
N ASP A 79 12.08 -5.78 8.52
CA ASP A 79 12.01 -5.65 9.99
C ASP A 79 10.80 -4.83 10.49
N LYS A 80 10.30 -3.92 9.67
CA LYS A 80 9.15 -3.07 9.98
C LYS A 80 8.10 -3.16 8.89
N PRO A 81 6.82 -3.37 9.25
CA PRO A 81 5.72 -3.36 8.30
C PRO A 81 5.56 -1.98 7.66
N LEU A 82 5.04 -1.96 6.44
CA LEU A 82 4.57 -0.73 5.81
C LEU A 82 3.19 -0.40 6.36
N ILE A 83 3.05 0.81 6.91
CA ILE A 83 1.77 1.29 7.44
C ILE A 83 1.23 2.39 6.53
N LEU A 84 0.10 2.11 5.88
CA LEU A 84 -0.66 3.11 5.14
C LEU A 84 -1.79 3.66 6.02
N MET A 85 -1.95 4.97 6.03
CA MET A 85 -3.12 5.61 6.64
C MET A 85 -4.16 5.92 5.57
N VAL A 86 -5.37 5.40 5.75
CA VAL A 86 -6.49 5.56 4.81
C VAL A 86 -7.64 6.19 5.57
N GLU A 87 -8.24 7.24 5.03
CA GLU A 87 -9.29 7.96 5.74
C GLU A 87 -10.60 7.18 5.74
N LYS A 88 -10.94 6.54 4.61
CA LYS A 88 -12.22 5.85 4.43
C LYS A 88 -12.08 4.35 4.56
N ASP A 89 -12.93 3.75 5.38
CA ASP A 89 -13.02 2.29 5.56
C ASP A 89 -13.17 1.53 4.24
N LYS A 90 -14.11 1.97 3.39
CA LYS A 90 -14.32 1.41 2.05
C LYS A 90 -13.05 1.42 1.19
N ASN A 91 -12.21 2.45 1.34
CA ASN A 91 -10.97 2.56 0.58
C ASN A 91 -9.87 1.66 1.17
N ALA A 92 -9.84 1.49 2.50
CA ALA A 92 -8.91 0.59 3.16
C ALA A 92 -9.19 -0.86 2.76
N GLN A 93 -10.47 -1.27 2.78
CA GLN A 93 -10.88 -2.59 2.31
C GLN A 93 -10.58 -2.77 0.82
N LYS A 94 -10.90 -1.78 -0.02
CA LYS A 94 -10.58 -1.83 -1.45
C LYS A 94 -9.08 -2.00 -1.73
N LEU A 95 -8.22 -1.31 -0.98
CA LEU A 95 -6.76 -1.46 -1.09
C LEU A 95 -6.33 -2.88 -0.69
N LYS A 96 -6.87 -3.41 0.42
CA LYS A 96 -6.62 -4.79 0.85
C LYS A 96 -7.00 -5.79 -0.25
N ASP A 97 -8.23 -5.71 -0.75
CA ASP A 97 -8.75 -6.63 -1.77
C ASP A 97 -7.90 -6.58 -3.06
N MET A 98 -7.47 -5.38 -3.48
CA MET A 98 -6.64 -5.22 -4.66
C MET A 98 -5.24 -5.84 -4.49
N ILE A 99 -4.67 -5.81 -3.29
CA ILE A 99 -3.38 -6.46 -3.00
C ILE A 99 -3.57 -7.99 -2.98
N GLU A 100 -4.56 -8.48 -2.25
CA GLU A 100 -4.80 -9.93 -2.09
C GLU A 100 -5.14 -10.61 -3.42
N VAL A 101 -6.06 -10.05 -4.21
CA VAL A 101 -6.44 -10.59 -5.53
C VAL A 101 -5.24 -10.66 -6.49
N THR A 102 -4.28 -9.75 -6.33
CA THR A 102 -3.11 -9.72 -7.20
C THR A 102 -2.07 -10.74 -6.78
N ASN A 103 -1.91 -10.99 -5.47
CA ASN A 103 -1.05 -12.06 -4.96
C ASN A 103 -1.60 -13.46 -5.30
N ASP A 104 -2.91 -13.70 -5.19
CA ASP A 104 -3.51 -15.00 -5.52
C ASP A 104 -3.29 -15.41 -7.00
N LYS A 105 -3.16 -14.43 -7.89
CA LYS A 105 -2.89 -14.68 -9.31
C LYS A 105 -1.47 -15.19 -9.58
N GLU A 106 -0.50 -14.86 -8.75
CA GLU A 106 0.87 -15.38 -8.90
C GLU A 106 1.02 -16.83 -8.39
N TYR A 107 0.13 -17.29 -7.51
CA TYR A 107 0.12 -18.67 -6.99
C TYR A 107 -0.83 -19.62 -7.73
N SER A 108 -1.55 -19.13 -8.75
CA SER A 108 -2.51 -19.92 -9.54
C SER A 108 -1.96 -20.43 -10.88
N LEU A 109 -0.63 -20.41 -11.06
CA LEU A 109 0.09 -20.92 -12.24
C LEU A 109 1.07 -22.02 -11.82
#